data_AF-U2KEZ5-F1
#
_entry.id   AF-U2KEZ5-F1
#
_cell.length_a   1.000
_cell.length_b   1.000
_cell.length_c   1.000
_cell.angle_alpha   90.00
_cell.angle_beta   90.00
_cell.angle_gamma   90.00
#
_symmetry.space_group_name_H-M   'P 1'
#
loop_
_entity.id
_entity.type
_entity.pdbx_description
1 polymer ?
#
loop_
_entity_poly.entity_id
_entity_poly.type
_entity_poly.pdbx_seq_one_letter_code
_entity_poly.pdbx_strand_id
1 'polypeptide(L)'
;MRKLFAFMLLLLPLAVSAQTDKTFMSVNWDKIKAEVNVNPQHVQQLVDILINVDADTTLTAEDKILAVYGRTYLNNGRDMFMELDMSTARNEGKFDVAATLADKVLASNPLNTNAIVSKIYHFRKLSTTEPDKSWMLSDSLKVYSVRLSRILDTIFMTGDGSKEHPFSVTTVGDEYNFLYFFLGLLEVNSQMLIDKCDRLVLGKTNDVYSSPEIYFDITRVLEIEREAVFKNE
;
A
#
# COMPACT_ATOMS: atom_id res chain seq x y z
N MET A 1 -18.29 -62.69 35.79
CA MET A 1 -18.11 -63.46 34.54
C MET A 1 -18.40 -62.57 33.35
N ARG A 2 -17.49 -62.59 32.37
CA ARG A 2 -17.68 -62.30 30.95
C ARG A 2 -18.09 -60.89 30.49
N LYS A 3 -17.07 -60.27 29.86
CA LYS A 3 -17.10 -59.59 28.55
C LYS A 3 -17.68 -58.17 28.50
N LEU A 4 -16.75 -57.21 28.43
CA LEU A 4 -16.80 -56.00 27.60
C LEU A 4 -15.36 -55.45 27.57
N PHE A 5 -14.40 -56.22 27.05
CA PHE A 5 -13.85 -56.07 25.70
C PHE A 5 -13.75 -54.60 25.21
N ALA A 6 -12.55 -54.06 25.37
CA ALA A 6 -11.82 -53.27 24.40
C ALA A 6 -12.57 -52.13 23.70
N PHE A 7 -12.54 -50.95 24.32
CA PHE A 7 -12.60 -49.67 23.61
C PHE A 7 -11.62 -48.70 24.27
N MET A 8 -10.35 -49.09 24.34
CA MET A 8 -9.27 -48.25 24.83
C MET A 8 -8.15 -48.27 23.79
N LEU A 9 -8.36 -47.57 22.67
CA LEU A 9 -7.33 -47.14 21.69
C LEU A 9 -8.05 -46.52 20.49
N LEU A 10 -8.32 -45.21 20.55
CA LEU A 10 -8.49 -44.31 19.40
C LEU A 10 -8.81 -42.90 19.91
N LEU A 11 -7.85 -42.31 20.62
CA LEU A 11 -7.73 -40.86 20.72
C LEU A 11 -6.35 -40.51 20.16
N LEU A 12 -6.21 -40.70 18.84
CA LEU A 12 -5.19 -39.99 18.08
C LEU A 12 -5.55 -38.50 18.18
N PRO A 13 -4.73 -37.63 18.79
CA PRO A 13 -4.88 -36.22 18.53
C PRO A 13 -4.52 -36.05 17.05
N LEU A 14 -5.53 -35.84 16.21
CA LEU A 14 -5.34 -35.15 14.94
C LEU A 14 -4.85 -33.75 15.32
N ALA A 15 -3.54 -33.60 15.50
CA ALA A 15 -2.89 -32.32 15.31
C ALA A 15 -3.08 -32.00 13.83
N VAL A 16 -4.22 -31.42 13.50
CA VAL A 16 -4.37 -30.64 12.27
C VAL A 16 -3.40 -29.48 12.48
N SER A 17 -2.18 -29.63 12.00
CA SER A 17 -1.43 -28.46 11.58
C SER A 17 -2.28 -27.84 10.49
N ALA A 18 -3.09 -26.84 10.86
CA ALA A 18 -3.56 -25.88 9.90
C ALA A 18 -2.29 -25.20 9.38
N GLN A 19 -1.69 -25.81 8.36
CA GLN A 19 -0.83 -25.09 7.46
C GLN A 19 -1.81 -24.12 6.79
N THR A 20 -1.98 -22.95 7.40
CA THR A 20 -2.65 -21.84 6.77
C THR A 20 -1.78 -21.50 5.58
N ASP A 21 -2.05 -22.14 4.45
CA ASP A 21 -1.58 -21.64 3.17
C ASP A 21 -2.08 -20.19 3.13
N LYS A 22 -1.16 -19.26 3.36
CA LYS A 22 -1.48 -17.83 3.38
C LYS A 22 -1.87 -17.51 1.94
N THR A 23 -3.17 -17.47 1.67
CA THR A 23 -3.66 -17.15 0.33
C THR A 23 -3.41 -15.67 0.08
N PHE A 24 -2.50 -15.37 -0.84
CA PHE A 24 -2.23 -14.02 -1.30
C PHE A 24 -3.22 -13.61 -2.39
N MET A 25 -3.63 -12.35 -2.39
CA MET A 25 -4.47 -11.75 -3.41
C MET A 25 -3.59 -11.26 -4.56
N SER A 26 -3.21 -12.17 -5.46
CA SER A 26 -2.40 -11.81 -6.64
C SER A 26 -3.11 -10.75 -7.49
N VAL A 27 -2.38 -9.72 -7.91
CA VAL A 27 -2.93 -8.64 -8.74
C VAL A 27 -3.07 -9.11 -10.18
N ASN A 28 -4.31 -9.27 -10.65
CA ASN A 28 -4.61 -9.58 -12.04
C ASN A 28 -4.78 -8.28 -12.84
N TRP A 29 -3.66 -7.78 -13.39
CA TRP A 29 -3.62 -6.53 -14.14
C TRP A 29 -4.56 -6.50 -15.35
N ASP A 30 -4.70 -7.62 -16.09
CA ASP A 30 -5.59 -7.70 -17.25
C ASP A 30 -7.06 -7.55 -16.83
N LYS A 31 -7.49 -8.23 -15.78
CA LYS A 31 -8.86 -8.12 -15.22
C LYS A 31 -9.12 -6.69 -14.74
N ILE A 32 -8.17 -6.09 -14.01
CA ILE A 32 -8.29 -4.73 -13.49
C ILE A 32 -8.39 -3.72 -14.64
N LYS A 33 -7.53 -3.83 -15.65
CA LYS A 33 -7.54 -2.94 -16.82
C LYS A 33 -8.85 -3.07 -17.61
N ALA A 34 -9.35 -4.29 -17.78
CA ALA A 34 -10.65 -4.53 -18.42
C ALA A 34 -11.80 -3.89 -17.65
N GLU A 35 -11.84 -4.03 -16.33
CA GLU A 35 -12.85 -3.41 -15.47
C GLU A 35 -12.77 -1.88 -15.52
N VAL A 36 -11.58 -1.28 -15.47
CA VAL A 36 -11.42 0.18 -15.58
C VAL A 36 -11.91 0.69 -16.94
N ASN A 37 -11.67 -0.05 -18.02
CA ASN A 37 -12.11 0.34 -19.36
C ASN A 37 -13.64 0.25 -19.54
N VAL A 38 -14.27 -0.77 -18.95
CA VAL A 38 -15.72 -1.00 -19.07
C VAL A 38 -16.51 -0.16 -18.07
N ASN A 39 -16.00 -0.01 -16.85
CA ASN A 39 -16.70 0.59 -15.73
C ASN A 39 -15.79 1.49 -14.86
N PRO A 40 -15.25 2.59 -15.42
CA PRO A 40 -14.35 3.49 -14.70
C PRO A 40 -15.00 4.16 -13.48
N GLN A 41 -16.32 4.35 -13.51
CA GLN A 41 -17.07 4.95 -12.40
C GLN A 41 -17.13 4.04 -11.19
N HIS A 42 -17.27 2.73 -11.38
CA HIS A 42 -17.23 1.76 -10.28
C HIS A 42 -15.88 1.82 -9.56
N VAL A 43 -14.76 1.82 -10.31
CA VAL A 43 -13.43 1.95 -9.72
C VAL A 43 -13.29 3.27 -8.94
N GLN A 44 -13.78 4.38 -9.49
CA GLN A 44 -13.78 5.67 -8.78
C GLN A 44 -14.61 5.63 -7.49
N GLN A 45 -15.79 5.00 -7.51
CA GLN A 45 -16.61 4.84 -6.31
C GLN A 45 -15.90 4.03 -5.23
N LEU A 46 -15.21 2.94 -5.61
CA LEU A 46 -14.42 2.15 -4.66
C LEU A 46 -13.27 2.97 -4.05
N VAL A 47 -12.61 3.80 -4.85
CA VAL A 47 -11.58 4.74 -4.37
C VAL A 47 -12.18 5.73 -3.37
N ASP A 48 -13.34 6.31 -3.68
CA ASP A 48 -14.02 7.29 -2.82
C ASP A 48 -14.43 6.67 -1.47
N ILE A 49 -14.92 5.42 -1.49
CA ILE A 49 -15.22 4.65 -0.26
C ILE A 49 -13.93 4.37 0.52
N LEU A 50 -12.86 3.94 -0.17
CA LEU A 50 -11.59 3.59 0.47
C LEU A 50 -10.96 4.79 1.20
N ILE A 51 -11.06 6.01 0.66
CA ILE A 51 -10.49 7.21 1.28
C ILE A 51 -11.41 7.88 2.31
N ASN A 52 -12.69 7.53 2.34
CA ASN A 52 -13.64 8.03 3.31
C ASN A 52 -13.46 7.30 4.66
N VAL A 53 -12.84 7.97 5.62
CA VAL A 53 -12.45 7.38 6.91
C VAL A 53 -13.66 7.08 7.80
N ASP A 54 -14.75 7.82 7.62
CA ASP A 54 -15.98 7.65 8.41
C ASP A 54 -17.00 6.71 7.75
N ALA A 55 -16.73 6.26 6.52
CA ALA A 55 -17.54 5.24 5.89
C ALA A 55 -17.36 3.89 6.59
N ASP A 56 -18.47 3.22 6.90
CA ASP A 56 -18.45 1.79 7.20
C ASP A 56 -18.05 1.05 5.91
N THR A 57 -16.85 0.46 5.91
CA THR A 57 -16.31 -0.17 4.71
C THR A 57 -16.67 -1.65 4.71
N THR A 58 -17.67 -2.03 3.93
CA THR A 58 -17.94 -3.42 3.56
C THR A 58 -17.09 -3.90 2.37
N LEU A 59 -16.06 -3.12 2.00
CA LEU A 59 -15.15 -3.43 0.89
C LEU A 59 -14.48 -4.79 1.09
N THR A 60 -14.68 -5.67 0.13
CA THR A 60 -14.01 -6.97 0.07
C THR A 60 -12.52 -6.79 -0.26
N ALA A 61 -11.76 -7.87 -0.13
CA ALA A 61 -10.37 -7.90 -0.59
C ALA A 61 -10.24 -7.52 -2.07
N GLU A 62 -11.12 -8.06 -2.92
CA GLU A 62 -11.13 -7.75 -4.35
C GLU A 62 -11.46 -6.28 -4.62
N ASP A 63 -12.39 -5.69 -3.87
CA ASP A 63 -12.73 -4.27 -4.02
C ASP A 63 -11.54 -3.36 -3.67
N LYS A 64 -10.80 -3.69 -2.60
CA LYS A 64 -9.60 -2.94 -2.21
C LYS A 64 -8.50 -3.03 -3.29
N ILE A 65 -8.25 -4.24 -3.80
CA ILE A 65 -7.31 -4.46 -4.91
C ILE A 65 -7.75 -3.64 -6.13
N LEU A 66 -9.03 -3.72 -6.51
CA LEU A 66 -9.55 -2.98 -7.66
C LEU A 66 -9.45 -1.46 -7.45
N ALA A 67 -9.73 -0.96 -6.24
CA ALA A 67 -9.59 0.47 -5.93
C ALA A 67 -8.13 0.94 -6.05
N VAL A 68 -7.19 0.28 -5.36
CA VAL A 68 -5.78 0.70 -5.32
C VAL A 68 -5.13 0.57 -6.69
N TYR A 69 -5.18 -0.60 -7.30
CA TYR A 69 -4.47 -0.87 -8.55
C TYR A 69 -5.22 -0.31 -9.77
N GLY A 70 -6.57 -0.35 -9.77
CA GLY A 70 -7.38 0.23 -10.84
C GLY A 70 -7.26 1.76 -10.93
N ARG A 71 -7.02 2.44 -9.80
CA ARG A 71 -6.79 3.89 -9.78
C ARG A 71 -5.62 4.32 -10.67
N THR A 72 -4.61 3.47 -10.84
CA THR A 72 -3.44 3.74 -11.69
C THR A 72 -3.79 3.86 -13.18
N TYR A 73 -4.80 3.14 -13.65
CA TYR A 73 -5.31 3.25 -15.02
C TYR A 73 -6.19 4.49 -15.20
N LEU A 74 -6.93 4.90 -14.16
CA LEU A 74 -7.70 6.15 -14.16
C LEU A 74 -6.78 7.39 -14.14
N ASN A 75 -5.64 7.35 -13.43
CA ASN A 75 -4.74 8.52 -13.37
C ASN A 75 -3.72 8.54 -14.50
N ASN A 76 -3.34 7.36 -14.98
CA ASN A 76 -2.26 7.13 -15.93
C ASN A 76 -0.97 7.93 -15.65
N GLY A 77 -0.49 7.90 -14.40
CA GLY A 77 0.80 8.48 -14.00
C GLY A 77 0.86 10.00 -13.94
N ARG A 78 -0.26 10.74 -14.06
CA ARG A 78 -0.24 12.21 -14.02
C ARG A 78 0.36 12.81 -12.75
N ASP A 79 0.32 12.08 -11.64
CA ASP A 79 0.87 12.49 -10.35
C ASP A 79 2.39 12.31 -10.23
N MET A 80 2.99 11.41 -11.01
CA MET A 80 4.43 11.07 -10.92
C MET A 80 5.34 12.31 -10.99
N PHE A 81 5.09 13.23 -11.92
CA PHE A 81 5.90 14.44 -12.08
C PHE A 81 5.59 15.53 -11.05
N MET A 82 4.43 15.44 -10.38
CA MET A 82 3.99 16.43 -9.39
C MET A 82 4.65 16.21 -8.02
N GLU A 83 5.24 15.03 -7.79
CA GLU A 83 5.79 14.62 -6.50
C GLU A 83 7.18 15.19 -6.17
N LEU A 84 7.97 15.60 -7.16
CA LEU A 84 9.39 15.92 -6.96
C LEU A 84 9.57 17.13 -6.03
N ASP A 85 8.89 18.23 -6.31
CA ASP A 85 8.94 19.45 -5.51
C ASP A 85 8.38 19.20 -4.10
N MET A 86 7.30 18.40 -4.02
CA MET A 86 6.67 18.02 -2.75
C MET A 86 7.64 17.24 -1.87
N SER A 87 8.29 16.22 -2.43
CA SER A 87 9.23 15.36 -1.73
C SER A 87 10.47 16.14 -1.28
N THR A 88 10.96 17.05 -2.12
CA THR A 88 12.06 17.96 -1.79
C THR A 88 11.70 18.84 -0.59
N ALA A 89 10.55 19.52 -0.65
CA ALA A 89 10.08 20.36 0.45
C ALA A 89 9.91 19.57 1.76
N ARG A 90 9.39 18.33 1.70
CA ARG A 90 9.25 17.44 2.86
C ARG A 90 10.62 17.09 3.45
N ASN A 91 11.58 16.71 2.61
CA ASN A 91 12.93 16.30 3.05
C ASN A 91 13.71 17.47 3.67
N GLU A 92 13.44 18.70 3.24
CA GLU A 92 13.99 19.93 3.83
C GLU A 92 13.25 20.39 5.11
N GLY A 93 12.27 19.63 5.60
CA GLY A 93 11.49 19.97 6.79
C GLY A 93 10.46 21.09 6.57
N LYS A 94 10.23 21.52 5.33
CA LYS A 94 9.25 22.56 4.94
C LYS A 94 7.85 21.94 4.84
N PHE A 95 7.35 21.36 5.94
CA PHE A 95 6.15 20.54 5.93
C PHE A 95 4.89 21.29 5.48
N ASP A 96 4.78 22.60 5.74
CA ASP A 96 3.61 23.40 5.31
C ASP A 96 3.59 23.58 3.78
N VAL A 97 4.77 23.78 3.18
CA VAL A 97 4.94 23.84 1.72
C VAL A 97 4.67 22.48 1.10
N ALA A 98 5.23 21.41 1.67
CA ALA A 98 5.00 20.05 1.22
C ALA A 98 3.51 19.68 1.29
N ALA A 99 2.78 20.10 2.33
CA ALA A 99 1.34 19.86 2.47
C ALA A 99 0.53 20.56 1.38
N THR A 100 0.88 21.81 1.04
CA THR A 100 0.21 22.55 -0.04
C THR A 100 0.43 21.89 -1.41
N LEU A 101 1.63 21.38 -1.66
CA LEU A 101 1.93 20.63 -2.87
C LEU A 101 1.22 19.28 -2.88
N ALA A 102 1.16 18.61 -1.73
CA ALA A 102 0.44 17.35 -1.56
C ALA A 102 -1.06 17.48 -1.90
N ASP A 103 -1.71 18.60 -1.58
CA ASP A 103 -3.11 18.82 -1.96
C ASP A 103 -3.32 18.75 -3.48
N LYS A 104 -2.36 19.26 -4.27
CA LYS A 104 -2.41 19.17 -5.74
C LYS A 104 -2.21 17.74 -6.22
N VAL A 105 -1.27 17.01 -5.61
CA VAL A 105 -1.01 15.60 -5.93
C VAL A 105 -2.25 14.75 -5.61
N LEU A 106 -2.86 14.95 -4.43
CA LEU A 106 -4.03 14.21 -3.97
C LEU A 106 -5.29 14.52 -4.80
N ALA A 107 -5.42 15.75 -5.32
CA ALA A 107 -6.47 16.07 -6.27
C ALA A 107 -6.32 15.27 -7.58
N SER A 108 -5.08 14.96 -8.00
CA SER A 108 -4.83 14.10 -9.17
C SER A 108 -4.92 12.62 -8.83
N ASN A 109 -4.43 12.17 -7.67
CA ASN A 109 -4.43 10.80 -7.21
C ASN A 109 -4.62 10.77 -5.67
N PRO A 110 -5.84 10.49 -5.18
CA PRO A 110 -6.13 10.52 -3.75
C PRO A 110 -5.49 9.37 -2.97
N LEU A 111 -4.91 8.37 -3.66
CA LEU A 111 -4.20 7.23 -3.07
C LEU A 111 -2.67 7.38 -3.10
N ASN A 112 -2.15 8.55 -3.50
CA ASN A 112 -0.71 8.77 -3.56
C ASN A 112 -0.08 8.74 -2.15
N THR A 113 0.72 7.72 -1.84
CA THR A 113 1.26 7.49 -0.50
C THR A 113 2.25 8.58 -0.08
N ASN A 114 3.07 9.10 -1.00
CA ASN A 114 4.00 10.19 -0.72
C ASN A 114 3.30 11.50 -0.33
N ALA A 115 2.19 11.82 -1.01
CA ALA A 115 1.39 12.99 -0.68
C ALA A 115 0.65 12.82 0.65
N ILE A 116 0.08 11.65 0.91
CA ILE A 116 -0.53 11.30 2.21
C ILE A 116 0.50 11.46 3.35
N VAL A 117 1.71 10.93 3.18
CA VAL A 117 2.79 11.04 4.16
C VAL A 117 3.21 12.49 4.38
N SER A 118 3.23 13.32 3.33
CA SER A 118 3.51 14.76 3.47
C SER A 118 2.45 15.46 4.33
N LYS A 119 1.16 15.13 4.16
CA LYS A 119 0.08 15.62 5.02
C LYS A 119 0.24 15.12 6.46
N ILE A 120 0.63 13.87 6.68
CA ILE A 120 0.92 13.31 8.01
C ILE A 120 2.01 14.11 8.74
N TYR A 121 3.14 14.40 8.09
CA TYR A 121 4.22 15.19 8.71
C TYR A 121 3.78 16.61 9.07
N HIS A 122 3.03 17.27 8.17
CA HIS A 122 2.46 18.58 8.45
C HIS A 122 1.53 18.56 9.66
N PHE A 123 0.57 17.63 9.72
CA PHE A 123 -0.34 17.56 10.87
C PHE A 123 0.34 17.14 12.17
N ARG A 124 1.41 16.34 12.12
CA ARG A 124 2.26 16.09 13.29
C ARG A 124 2.90 17.39 13.79
N LYS A 125 3.48 18.19 12.90
CA LYS A 125 4.04 19.51 13.26
C LYS A 125 2.95 20.41 13.87
N LEU A 126 1.84 20.62 13.16
CA LEU A 126 0.72 21.45 13.64
C LEU A 126 0.16 20.96 14.99
N SER A 127 0.11 19.65 15.22
CA SER A 127 -0.35 19.08 16.50
C SER A 127 0.52 19.53 17.68
N THR A 128 1.79 19.84 17.45
CA THR A 128 2.75 20.30 18.46
C THR A 128 2.93 21.81 18.51
N THR A 129 2.59 22.54 17.43
CA THR A 129 2.86 23.98 17.32
C THR A 129 1.63 24.88 17.40
N GLU A 130 0.45 24.42 16.92
CA GLU A 130 -0.76 25.25 16.88
C GLU A 130 -1.67 24.98 18.08
N PRO A 131 -2.02 25.99 18.90
CA PRO A 131 -2.94 25.80 20.02
C PRO A 131 -4.40 25.62 19.56
N ASP A 132 -4.80 26.23 18.44
CA ASP A 132 -6.11 25.99 17.83
C ASP A 132 -6.12 24.66 17.07
N LYS A 133 -7.08 23.79 17.43
CA LYS A 133 -7.25 22.45 16.87
C LYS A 133 -8.45 22.34 15.94
N SER A 134 -9.06 23.46 15.55
CA SER A 134 -10.21 23.53 14.63
C SER A 134 -9.99 22.73 13.33
N TRP A 135 -8.74 22.72 12.82
CA TRP A 135 -8.34 21.94 11.63
C TRP A 135 -8.60 20.43 11.77
N MET A 136 -8.56 19.86 12.98
CA MET A 136 -8.69 18.42 13.21
C MET A 136 -10.05 17.82 12.82
N LEU A 137 -11.07 18.64 12.57
CA LEU A 137 -12.43 18.21 12.25
C LEU A 137 -12.61 17.80 10.78
N SER A 138 -11.86 18.39 9.85
CA SER A 138 -12.01 18.14 8.41
C SER A 138 -10.81 17.43 7.79
N ASP A 139 -9.61 17.75 8.29
CA ASP A 139 -8.35 17.15 7.87
C ASP A 139 -7.51 16.90 9.11
N SER A 140 -7.04 15.67 9.33
CA SER A 140 -6.27 15.39 10.53
C SER A 140 -5.24 14.32 10.34
N LEU A 141 -4.31 14.27 11.29
CA LEU A 141 -3.37 13.16 11.42
C LEU A 141 -4.09 11.80 11.40
N LYS A 142 -5.25 11.68 12.07
CA LYS A 142 -6.07 10.45 12.05
C LYS A 142 -6.52 10.12 10.63
N VAL A 143 -7.08 11.09 9.91
CA VAL A 143 -7.62 10.87 8.56
C VAL A 143 -6.55 10.33 7.61
N TYR A 144 -5.41 11.03 7.52
CA TYR A 144 -4.35 10.62 6.60
C TYR A 144 -3.63 9.35 7.05
N SER A 145 -3.52 9.09 8.35
CA SER A 145 -2.97 7.82 8.86
C SER A 145 -3.86 6.62 8.50
N VAL A 146 -5.19 6.77 8.61
CA VAL A 146 -6.13 5.70 8.23
C VAL A 146 -6.08 5.46 6.72
N ARG A 147 -6.05 6.52 5.90
CA ARG A 147 -5.90 6.39 4.44
C ARG A 147 -4.63 5.65 4.06
N LEU A 148 -3.49 6.03 4.66
CA LEU A 148 -2.22 5.34 4.44
C LEU A 148 -2.33 3.86 4.83
N SER A 149 -2.83 3.56 6.04
CA SER A 149 -3.00 2.18 6.51
C SER A 149 -3.80 1.35 5.52
N ARG A 150 -4.96 1.84 5.05
CA ARG A 150 -5.82 1.10 4.11
C ARG A 150 -5.09 0.74 2.80
N ILE A 151 -4.22 1.62 2.31
CA ILE A 151 -3.41 1.35 1.11
C ILE A 151 -2.33 0.32 1.43
N LEU A 152 -1.56 0.51 2.51
CA LEU A 152 -0.48 -0.40 2.89
C LEU A 152 -1.00 -1.80 3.27
N ASP A 153 -2.15 -1.89 3.95
CA ASP A 153 -2.87 -3.14 4.21
C ASP A 153 -3.23 -3.85 2.91
N THR A 154 -3.67 -3.10 1.89
CA THR A 154 -4.00 -3.68 0.58
C THR A 154 -2.75 -4.22 -0.12
N ILE A 155 -1.62 -3.53 -0.04
CA ILE A 155 -0.33 -4.02 -0.55
C ILE A 155 0.06 -5.30 0.19
N PHE A 156 -0.06 -5.33 1.52
CA PHE A 156 0.28 -6.50 2.33
C PHE A 156 -0.54 -7.75 1.97
N MET A 157 -1.75 -7.60 1.44
CA MET A 157 -2.59 -8.71 1.00
C MET A 157 -2.05 -9.42 -0.26
N THR A 158 -1.16 -8.76 -1.02
CA THR A 158 -0.72 -9.27 -2.33
C THR A 158 0.42 -10.27 -2.27
N GLY A 159 1.13 -10.35 -1.15
CA GLY A 159 2.30 -11.20 -1.03
C GLY A 159 2.85 -11.27 0.39
N ASP A 160 4.05 -11.84 0.51
CA ASP A 160 4.87 -11.81 1.72
C ASP A 160 6.24 -11.18 1.46
N GLY A 161 6.45 -10.61 0.27
CA GLY A 161 7.70 -9.95 -0.11
C GLY A 161 8.82 -10.93 -0.45
N SER A 162 8.55 -12.24 -0.52
CA SER A 162 9.46 -13.20 -1.14
C SER A 162 9.55 -12.99 -2.65
N LYS A 163 10.53 -13.64 -3.30
CA LYS A 163 10.65 -13.59 -4.77
C LYS A 163 9.46 -14.25 -5.45
N GLU A 164 8.91 -15.29 -4.84
CA GLU A 164 7.76 -16.06 -5.33
C GLU A 164 6.45 -15.29 -5.13
N HIS A 165 6.32 -14.54 -4.04
CA HIS A 165 5.13 -13.76 -3.68
C HIS A 165 5.51 -12.32 -3.31
N PRO A 166 6.00 -11.52 -4.28
CA PRO A 166 6.39 -10.13 -4.04
C PRO A 166 5.17 -9.29 -3.66
N PHE A 167 5.38 -8.21 -2.93
CA PHE A 167 4.32 -7.22 -2.70
C PHE A 167 4.09 -6.41 -3.98
N SER A 168 2.86 -6.31 -4.47
CA SER A 168 2.57 -5.48 -5.64
C SER A 168 2.42 -4.02 -5.25
N VAL A 169 3.07 -3.12 -5.96
CA VAL A 169 3.03 -1.66 -5.69
C VAL A 169 2.59 -0.87 -6.92
N THR A 170 2.19 0.38 -6.72
CA THR A 170 1.75 1.27 -7.80
C THR A 170 2.71 2.41 -8.10
N THR A 171 3.61 2.71 -7.15
CA THR A 171 4.68 3.71 -7.28
C THR A 171 5.90 3.25 -6.48
N VAL A 172 7.09 3.78 -6.79
CA VAL A 172 8.29 3.61 -5.96
C VAL A 172 8.06 4.14 -4.54
N GLY A 173 7.24 5.19 -4.40
CA GLY A 173 6.86 5.73 -3.09
C GLY A 173 6.18 4.69 -2.20
N ASP A 174 5.36 3.80 -2.78
CA ASP A 174 4.67 2.76 -2.02
C ASP A 174 5.64 1.78 -1.37
N GLU A 175 6.74 1.41 -2.04
CA GLU A 175 7.75 0.48 -1.51
C GLU A 175 8.35 1.01 -0.20
N TYR A 176 8.86 2.24 -0.25
CA TYR A 176 9.49 2.89 0.89
C TYR A 176 8.48 3.23 1.98
N ASN A 177 7.28 3.71 1.62
CA ASN A 177 6.24 3.99 2.61
C ASN A 177 5.75 2.70 3.29
N PHE A 178 5.67 1.59 2.56
CA PHE A 178 5.36 0.27 3.14
C PHE A 178 6.45 -0.17 4.11
N LEU A 179 7.72 -0.10 3.73
CA LEU A 179 8.84 -0.41 4.62
C LEU A 179 8.81 0.43 5.90
N TYR A 180 8.67 1.74 5.77
CA TYR A 180 8.83 2.67 6.88
C TYR A 180 7.62 2.69 7.80
N PHE A 181 6.40 2.72 7.26
CA PHE A 181 5.17 2.91 8.03
C PHE A 181 4.43 1.62 8.34
N PHE A 182 4.63 0.55 7.56
CA PHE A 182 3.99 -0.75 7.79
C PHE A 182 4.92 -1.73 8.50
N LEU A 183 6.15 -1.89 8.00
CA LEU A 183 7.12 -2.87 8.54
C LEU A 183 8.07 -2.29 9.59
N GLY A 184 8.19 -0.96 9.70
CA GLY A 184 9.12 -0.30 10.62
C GLY A 184 10.61 -0.52 10.26
N LEU A 185 10.90 -0.74 8.98
CA LEU A 185 12.24 -1.03 8.46
C LEU A 185 12.81 0.18 7.72
N LEU A 186 13.71 0.92 8.34
CA LEU A 186 14.22 2.21 7.81
C LEU A 186 15.51 2.10 7.00
N GLU A 187 16.18 0.95 7.01
CA GLU A 187 17.52 0.80 6.45
C GLU A 187 17.47 -0.10 5.22
N VAL A 188 17.80 0.47 4.05
CA VAL A 188 17.94 -0.23 2.78
C VAL A 188 19.39 -0.08 2.33
N ASN A 189 20.11 -1.20 2.22
CA ASN A 189 21.52 -1.22 1.82
C ASN A 189 21.70 -1.11 0.31
N SER A 190 20.79 -1.71 -0.46
CA SER A 190 20.85 -1.67 -1.93
C SER A 190 19.50 -2.00 -2.56
N GLN A 191 19.27 -1.49 -3.76
CA GLN A 191 18.13 -1.77 -4.62
C GLN A 191 18.63 -2.34 -5.96
N MET A 192 17.90 -3.31 -6.51
CA MET A 192 18.19 -3.87 -7.83
C MET A 192 16.90 -4.30 -8.53
N LEU A 193 16.74 -3.87 -9.79
CA LEU A 193 15.69 -4.35 -10.67
C LEU A 193 16.01 -5.78 -11.15
N ILE A 194 15.10 -6.71 -10.89
CA ILE A 194 15.16 -8.11 -11.33
C ILE A 194 13.85 -8.43 -12.06
N ASP A 195 13.91 -8.53 -13.38
CA ASP A 195 12.74 -8.68 -14.25
C ASP A 195 11.72 -7.56 -14.02
N LYS A 196 10.53 -7.87 -13.48
CA LYS A 196 9.48 -6.90 -13.15
C LYS A 196 9.42 -6.53 -11.68
N CYS A 197 10.40 -6.97 -10.89
CA CYS A 197 10.43 -6.72 -9.45
C CYS A 197 11.64 -5.89 -9.05
N ASP A 198 11.43 -4.96 -8.13
CA ASP A 198 12.51 -4.37 -7.37
C ASP A 198 12.83 -5.24 -6.16
N ARG A 199 14.11 -5.61 -6.04
CA ARG A 199 14.66 -6.30 -4.87
C ARG A 199 15.40 -5.30 -4.01
N LEU A 200 14.97 -5.15 -2.77
CA LEU A 200 15.70 -4.38 -1.77
C LEU A 200 16.43 -5.32 -0.79
N VAL A 201 17.70 -5.02 -0.54
CA VAL A 201 18.48 -5.65 0.53
C VAL A 201 18.39 -4.76 1.75
N LEU A 202 17.85 -5.29 2.84
CA LEU A 202 17.60 -4.57 4.07
C LEU A 202 18.87 -4.50 4.93
N GLY A 203 19.09 -3.36 5.57
CA GLY A 203 20.18 -3.16 6.54
C GLY A 203 19.94 -3.90 7.85
N LYS A 204 18.68 -4.11 8.20
CA LYS A 204 18.24 -4.85 9.38
C LYS A 204 16.90 -5.51 9.13
N THR A 205 16.61 -6.54 9.91
CA THR A 205 15.31 -7.22 9.98
C THR A 205 14.67 -6.97 11.35
N ASN A 206 13.43 -7.39 11.53
CA ASN A 206 12.74 -7.31 12.83
C ASN A 206 11.73 -8.47 12.97
N ASP A 207 10.99 -8.47 14.09
CA ASP A 207 10.00 -9.52 14.39
C ASP A 207 8.79 -9.52 13.42
N VAL A 208 8.55 -8.41 12.71
CA VAL A 208 7.46 -8.28 11.72
C VAL A 208 7.91 -8.81 10.36
N TYR A 209 9.18 -8.63 10.00
CA TYR A 209 9.77 -9.06 8.74
C TYR A 209 11.22 -9.53 8.94
N SER A 210 11.42 -10.84 8.84
CA SER A 210 12.68 -11.50 9.20
C SER A 210 13.60 -11.80 8.02
N SER A 211 13.11 -11.68 6.78
CA SER A 211 13.93 -11.88 5.57
C SER A 211 14.87 -10.68 5.36
N PRO A 212 16.15 -10.88 4.99
CA PRO A 212 17.08 -9.80 4.68
C PRO A 212 16.83 -9.16 3.31
N GLU A 213 16.04 -9.80 2.46
CA GLU A 213 15.63 -9.29 1.15
C GLU A 213 14.10 -9.17 1.12
N ILE A 214 13.62 -8.15 0.40
CA ILE A 214 12.20 -7.93 0.13
C ILE A 214 12.02 -7.59 -1.35
N TYR A 215 10.97 -8.15 -1.95
CA TYR A 215 10.67 -8.00 -3.37
C TYR A 215 9.34 -7.28 -3.55
N PHE A 216 9.34 -6.30 -4.46
CA PHE A 216 8.17 -5.55 -4.86
C PHE A 216 7.91 -5.76 -6.35
N ASP A 217 6.70 -6.19 -6.73
CA ASP A 217 6.27 -6.23 -8.13
C ASP A 217 5.91 -4.82 -8.56
N ILE A 218 6.73 -4.27 -9.47
CA ILE A 218 6.64 -2.90 -9.98
C ILE A 218 6.12 -2.88 -11.42
N THR A 219 5.45 -3.95 -11.90
CA THR A 219 4.97 -4.08 -13.29
C THR A 219 4.27 -2.81 -13.77
N ARG A 220 3.34 -2.28 -12.98
CA ARG A 220 2.57 -1.09 -13.35
C ARG A 220 3.38 0.20 -13.31
N VAL A 221 4.37 0.32 -12.42
CA VAL A 221 5.31 1.45 -12.39
C VAL A 221 6.05 1.53 -13.72
N LEU A 222 6.64 0.40 -14.15
CA LEU A 222 7.38 0.30 -15.40
C LEU A 222 6.50 0.58 -16.63
N GLU A 223 5.22 0.17 -16.62
CA GLU A 223 4.27 0.52 -17.68
C GLU A 223 4.04 2.02 -17.79
N ILE A 224 3.77 2.69 -16.67
CA ILE A 224 3.52 4.12 -16.62
C ILE A 224 4.75 4.91 -17.10
N GLU A 225 5.94 4.52 -16.64
CA GLU A 225 7.20 5.16 -17.05
C GLU A 225 7.42 5.03 -18.56
N ARG A 226 7.22 3.83 -19.13
CA ARG A 226 7.32 3.63 -20.58
C ARG A 226 6.32 4.50 -21.33
N GLU A 227 5.05 4.52 -20.90
CA GLU A 227 4.01 5.35 -21.54
C GLU A 227 4.32 6.86 -21.45
N ALA A 228 4.97 7.31 -20.38
CA ALA A 228 5.35 8.70 -20.20
C ALA A 228 6.51 9.11 -21.12
N VAL A 229 7.48 8.21 -21.35
CA VAL A 229 8.58 8.45 -22.29
C VAL A 229 8.06 8.62 -23.72
N PHE A 230 7.18 7.73 -24.19
CA PHE A 230 6.65 7.79 -25.56
C PHE A 230 5.69 8.96 -25.84
N LYS A 231 5.14 9.62 -24.81
CA LYS A 231 4.30 10.82 -24.99
C LYS A 231 5.12 12.11 -25.16
N ASN A 232 6.42 12.05 -24.89
CA ASN A 232 7.33 13.19 -24.97
C ASN A 232 8.28 13.11 -26.20
N GLU A 233 8.08 12.13 -27.08
CA GLU A 233 8.71 12.01 -28.42
C GLU A 233 7.74 12.49 -29.51
#